data_AF-A0A0F8ZDV8-F1
#
_entry.id   AF-A0A0F8ZDV8-F1
#
_cell.length_a   1.000
_cell.length_b   1.000
_cell.length_c   1.000
_cell.angle_alpha   90.00
_cell.angle_beta   90.00
_cell.angle_gamma   90.00
#
_symmetry.space_group_name_H-M   'P 1'
#
loop_
_entity.id
_entity.type
_entity.pdbx_description
1 polymer ?
#
loop_
_entity_poly.entity_id
_entity_poly.type
_entity_poly.pdbx_seq_one_letter_code
_entity_poly.pdbx_strand_id
1 'polypeptide(L)'
;MDCMEAMAQIKDNEFNLAIVDPPYGLGWTWKNPGRLSKSNHPKKDWNNNIPPPEYFEQLFRISKNQIIWGGNYFTEHLPAVRGWIVWRKFTEQSVYSDVELCWTSFDRVAKLFEYRWNGMLQGN
;
A
#
# COMPACT_ATOMS: atom_id res chain seq x y z
N MET A 1 17.54 -3.74 11.17
CA MET A 1 18.03 -3.52 9.80
C MET A 1 16.92 -2.81 9.07
N ASP A 2 17.22 -1.64 8.54
CA ASP A 2 16.28 -0.86 7.75
C ASP A 2 16.02 -1.53 6.38
N CYS A 3 14.85 -1.30 5.78
CA CYS A 3 14.52 -1.92 4.49
C CYS A 3 15.46 -1.46 3.36
N MET A 4 15.90 -0.20 3.38
CA MET A 4 16.83 0.34 2.40
C MET A 4 18.22 -0.30 2.54
N GLU A 5 18.69 -0.49 3.77
CA GLU A 5 19.94 -1.20 4.06
C GLU A 5 19.93 -2.63 3.51
N ALA A 6 18.79 -3.31 3.66
CA ALA A 6 18.62 -4.67 3.13
C ALA A 6 18.60 -4.67 1.59
N MET A 7 17.81 -3.79 0.97
CA MET A 7 17.69 -3.71 -0.49
C MET A 7 19.02 -3.37 -1.15
N ALA A 8 19.88 -2.56 -0.52
CA ALA A 8 21.21 -2.22 -1.03
C ALA A 8 22.13 -3.45 -1.21
N GLN A 9 21.89 -4.54 -0.48
CA GLN A 9 22.70 -5.77 -0.55
C GLN A 9 22.12 -6.81 -1.53
N ILE A 10 20.89 -6.59 -2.00
CA ILE A 10 20.17 -7.49 -2.89
C ILE A 10 20.58 -7.19 -4.34
N LYS A 11 20.78 -8.23 -5.14
CA LYS A 11 21.15 -8.12 -6.56
C LYS A 11 19.98 -7.67 -7.42
N ASP A 12 20.31 -7.14 -8.58
CA ASP A 12 19.30 -6.76 -9.58
C ASP A 12 18.48 -7.98 -9.98
N ASN A 13 17.16 -7.80 -10.03
CA ASN A 13 16.19 -8.83 -10.41
C ASN A 13 16.29 -10.15 -9.64
N GLU A 14 16.80 -10.11 -8.40
CA GLU A 14 16.92 -11.28 -7.52
C GLU A 14 15.55 -11.91 -7.23
N PHE A 15 14.50 -11.09 -7.11
CA PHE A 15 13.14 -11.55 -6.91
C PHE A 15 12.31 -11.54 -8.20
N ASN A 16 11.51 -12.58 -8.42
CA ASN A 16 10.56 -12.60 -9.53
C ASN A 16 9.35 -11.66 -9.31
N LEU A 17 8.97 -11.44 -8.05
CA LEU A 17 7.81 -10.65 -7.65
C LEU A 17 8.06 -10.01 -6.28
N ALA A 18 7.83 -8.71 -6.17
CA ALA A 18 7.69 -8.01 -4.90
C ALA A 18 6.21 -7.70 -4.63
N ILE A 19 5.75 -7.96 -3.41
CA ILE A 19 4.40 -7.60 -2.95
C ILE A 19 4.58 -6.76 -1.69
N VAL A 20 4.19 -5.48 -1.75
CA VAL A 20 4.46 -4.53 -0.67
C VAL A 20 3.23 -3.68 -0.35
N ASP A 21 3.16 -3.25 0.91
CA ASP A 21 2.18 -2.31 1.43
C ASP A 21 2.93 -1.19 2.19
N PRO A 22 3.53 -0.22 1.47
CA PRO A 22 4.35 0.81 2.08
C PRO A 22 3.48 1.83 2.84
N PRO A 23 4.06 2.66 3.72
CA PRO A 23 3.30 3.71 4.39
C PRO A 23 2.72 4.74 3.40
N TYR A 24 1.46 5.14 3.58
CA TYR A 24 0.71 6.02 2.65
C TYR A 24 0.83 7.52 2.99
N GLY A 25 1.59 7.88 4.03
CA GLY A 25 1.76 9.30 4.42
C GLY A 25 0.51 9.94 5.02
N LEU A 26 -0.43 9.14 5.55
CA LEU A 26 -1.70 9.64 6.12
C LEU A 26 -1.55 10.17 7.56
N GLY A 27 -0.43 9.88 8.21
CA GLY A 27 -0.14 10.27 9.58
C GLY A 27 -1.20 9.86 10.60
N TRP A 28 -1.46 10.74 11.58
CA TRP A 28 -2.42 10.50 12.66
C TRP A 28 -3.89 10.57 12.22
N THR A 29 -4.19 11.05 11.01
CA THR A 29 -5.56 11.22 10.51
C THR A 29 -6.32 9.89 10.43
N TRP A 30 -5.61 8.76 10.33
CA TRP A 30 -6.17 7.40 10.33
C TRP A 30 -6.85 6.99 11.64
N LYS A 31 -6.51 7.60 12.79
CA LYS A 31 -6.99 7.15 14.11
C LYS A 31 -8.29 7.81 14.61
N ASN A 32 -8.79 8.87 13.97
CA ASN A 32 -9.89 9.66 14.53
C ASN A 32 -11.00 10.01 13.53
N PRO A 33 -11.78 9.04 13.03
CA PRO A 33 -12.97 9.41 12.27
C PRO A 33 -14.23 9.64 13.12
N GLY A 34 -14.19 9.40 14.44
CA GLY A 34 -15.32 9.70 15.31
C GLY A 34 -15.06 9.46 16.80
N ARG A 35 -15.31 10.48 17.62
CA ARG A 35 -15.57 10.53 19.09
C ARG A 35 -14.75 9.69 20.11
N LEU A 36 -13.81 8.83 19.72
CA LEU A 36 -13.02 7.99 20.64
C LEU A 36 -11.60 8.54 20.86
N SER A 37 -11.45 9.84 21.07
CA SER A 37 -10.14 10.49 21.25
C SER A 37 -9.64 10.42 22.70
N LYS A 38 -9.45 9.22 23.26
CA LYS A 38 -8.70 9.03 24.53
C LYS A 38 -7.90 7.73 24.54
N SER A 39 -7.15 7.45 23.48
CA SER A 39 -6.11 6.42 23.57
C SER A 39 -4.73 7.07 23.71
N ASN A 40 -4.10 6.86 24.87
CA ASN A 40 -2.71 7.24 25.17
C ASN A 40 -1.69 6.35 24.42
N HIS A 41 -2.01 5.91 23.20
CA HIS A 41 -1.08 5.12 22.43
C HIS A 41 0.06 6.02 21.96
N PRO A 42 1.34 5.60 22.14
CA PRO A 42 2.47 6.36 21.64
C PRO A 42 2.26 6.73 20.17
N LYS A 43 2.55 7.99 19.86
CA LYS A 43 2.50 8.50 18.48
C LYS A 43 3.46 7.63 17.66
N LYS A 44 2.90 6.96 16.66
CA LYS A 44 3.64 6.06 15.78
C LYS A 44 3.80 6.81 14.47
N ASP A 45 5.03 7.20 14.15
CA ASP A 45 5.33 8.11 13.05
C ASP A 45 5.62 7.41 11.72
N TRP A 46 5.55 6.08 11.69
CA TRP A 46 5.87 5.25 10.52
C TRP A 46 4.98 5.53 9.30
N ASN A 47 3.79 6.14 9.49
CA ASN A 47 2.87 6.49 8.40
C ASN A 47 2.76 8.00 8.16
N ASN A 48 3.65 8.81 8.75
CA ASN A 48 3.58 10.27 8.57
C ASN A 48 4.02 10.71 7.17
N ASN A 49 4.85 9.93 6.49
CA ASN A 49 5.36 10.21 5.16
C ASN A 49 5.27 8.97 4.28
N ILE A 50 5.15 9.18 2.97
CA ILE A 50 5.38 8.13 1.97
C ILE A 50 6.87 7.76 1.92
N PRO A 51 7.25 6.55 1.46
CA PRO A 51 8.63 6.24 1.17
C PRO A 51 9.25 7.24 0.18
N PRO A 52 10.56 7.52 0.30
CA PRO A 52 11.21 8.43 -0.63
C PRO A 52 11.38 7.76 -2.02
N PRO A 53 11.65 8.53 -3.09
CA PRO A 53 11.77 7.99 -4.46
C PRO A 53 12.73 6.81 -4.58
N GLU A 54 13.85 6.85 -3.86
CA GLU A 54 14.90 5.82 -3.88
C GLU A 54 14.37 4.45 -3.43
N TYR A 55 13.34 4.43 -2.58
CA TYR A 55 12.67 3.18 -2.18
C TYR A 55 12.07 2.49 -3.41
N PHE A 56 11.34 3.22 -4.25
CA PHE A 56 10.69 2.68 -5.44
C PHE A 56 11.73 2.27 -6.49
N GLU A 57 12.78 3.08 -6.66
CA GLU A 57 13.91 2.73 -7.53
C GLU A 57 14.58 1.41 -7.13
N GLN A 58 14.87 1.24 -5.84
CA GLN A 58 15.44 0.00 -5.32
C GLN A 58 14.46 -1.17 -5.46
N LEU A 59 13.18 -0.97 -5.15
CA LEU A 59 12.15 -1.99 -5.29
C LEU A 59 12.04 -2.50 -6.72
N PHE A 60 12.08 -1.61 -7.70
CA PHE A 60 12.10 -1.96 -9.13
C PHE A 60 13.40 -2.63 -9.56
N ARG A 61 14.55 -2.20 -9.03
CA ARG A 61 15.84 -2.81 -9.33
C ARG A 61 15.91 -4.26 -8.87
N ILE A 62 15.48 -4.55 -7.65
CA ILE A 62 15.66 -5.89 -7.04
C ILE A 62 14.62 -6.91 -7.50
N SER A 63 13.56 -6.48 -8.20
CA SER A 63 12.44 -7.37 -8.55
C SER A 63 11.96 -7.20 -9.99
N LYS A 64 11.56 -8.31 -10.61
CA LYS A 64 11.10 -8.31 -12.01
C LYS A 64 9.68 -7.77 -12.17
N ASN A 65 8.83 -7.98 -11.18
CA ASN A 65 7.45 -7.50 -11.16
C ASN A 65 7.07 -7.03 -9.75
N GLN A 66 6.11 -6.12 -9.65
CA GLN A 66 5.65 -5.58 -8.37
C GLN A 66 4.12 -5.53 -8.27
N ILE A 67 3.65 -5.70 -7.04
CA ILE A 67 2.28 -5.47 -6.58
C ILE A 67 2.41 -4.54 -5.39
N ILE A 68 1.94 -3.30 -5.52
CA ILE A 68 2.13 -2.22 -4.55
C ILE A 68 0.76 -1.73 -4.11
N TRP A 69 0.40 -2.00 -2.86
CA TRP A 69 -0.82 -1.49 -2.25
C TRP A 69 -0.73 0.02 -2.00
N GLY A 70 -1.87 0.72 -2.04
CA GLY A 70 -1.92 2.16 -1.91
C GLY A 70 -1.38 2.91 -3.14
N GLY A 71 -1.41 2.29 -4.33
CA GLY A 71 -0.80 2.86 -5.53
C GLY A 71 -1.27 4.28 -5.89
N ASN A 72 -2.48 4.66 -5.47
CA ASN A 72 -3.03 6.01 -5.62
C ASN A 72 -2.30 7.09 -4.80
N TYR A 73 -1.51 6.72 -3.79
CA TYR A 73 -0.70 7.63 -2.99
C TYR A 73 0.72 7.83 -3.54
N PHE A 74 1.12 7.01 -4.51
CA PHE A 74 2.49 6.96 -5.03
C PHE A 74 2.56 7.26 -6.52
N THR A 75 1.57 7.96 -7.08
CA THR A 75 1.46 8.19 -8.54
C THR A 75 2.65 8.96 -9.13
N GLU A 76 3.41 9.69 -8.32
CA GLU A 76 4.65 10.36 -8.73
C GLU A 76 5.83 9.38 -8.90
N HIS A 77 5.77 8.21 -8.28
CA HIS A 77 6.82 7.19 -8.31
C HIS A 77 6.43 5.94 -9.11
N LEU A 78 5.14 5.81 -9.44
CA LEU A 78 4.59 4.66 -10.14
C LEU A 78 4.24 5.06 -11.58
N PRO A 79 4.78 4.38 -12.60
CA PRO A 79 4.43 4.69 -13.97
C PRO A 79 2.97 4.33 -14.26
N ALA A 80 2.38 5.00 -15.24
CA ALA A 80 1.02 4.69 -15.68
C ALA A 80 0.96 3.29 -16.31
N VAL A 81 0.07 2.45 -15.78
CA VAL A 81 -0.13 1.07 -16.23
C VAL A 81 -1.61 0.72 -16.26
N ARG A 82 -1.97 -0.28 -17.07
CA ARG A 82 -3.32 -0.87 -17.08
C ARG A 82 -3.56 -1.84 -15.92
N GLY A 83 -2.50 -2.41 -15.35
CA GLY A 83 -2.56 -3.47 -14.35
C GLY A 83 -2.85 -2.93 -12.96
N TRP A 84 -4.13 -2.93 -12.59
CA TRP A 84 -4.57 -2.59 -11.24
C TRP A 84 -5.41 -3.71 -10.63
N ILE A 85 -5.31 -3.86 -9.31
CA ILE A 85 -6.27 -4.64 -8.53
C ILE A 85 -7.04 -3.66 -7.67
N VAL A 86 -8.36 -3.65 -7.82
CA VAL A 86 -9.28 -2.89 -6.98
C VAL A 86 -9.87 -3.89 -6.00
N TRP A 87 -9.57 -3.74 -4.71
CA TRP A 87 -10.17 -4.56 -3.67
C TRP A 87 -11.34 -3.82 -3.04
N ARG A 88 -12.57 -4.30 -3.25
CA ARG A 88 -13.78 -3.80 -2.59
C ARG A 88 -13.92 -4.42 -1.20
N LYS A 89 -13.95 -3.58 -0.17
CA LYS A 89 -13.99 -3.96 1.24
C LYS A 89 -15.40 -4.00 1.84
N PHE A 90 -16.41 -3.48 1.13
CA PHE A 90 -17.80 -3.35 1.59
C PHE A 90 -17.93 -2.58 2.91
N THR A 91 -17.35 -1.37 2.96
CA THR A 91 -17.36 -0.49 4.13
C THR A 91 -18.44 0.59 4.03
N GLU A 92 -19.56 0.31 3.35
CA GLU A 92 -20.59 1.23 2.83
C GLU A 92 -21.35 2.08 3.88
N GLN A 93 -20.88 2.11 5.13
CA GLN A 93 -21.40 2.92 6.23
C GLN A 93 -20.28 3.54 7.09
N SER A 94 -19.07 3.60 6.56
CA SER A 94 -17.90 4.13 7.25
C SER A 94 -17.30 5.33 6.51
N VAL A 95 -16.51 6.10 7.24
CA VAL A 95 -15.63 7.16 6.72
C VAL A 95 -14.41 6.63 5.96
N TYR A 96 -14.19 5.31 5.94
CA TYR A 96 -13.03 4.69 5.32
C TYR A 96 -13.31 4.45 3.85
N SER A 97 -12.24 4.36 3.04
CA SER A 97 -12.37 4.04 1.62
C SER A 97 -13.07 2.70 1.40
N ASP A 98 -14.03 2.65 0.48
CA ASP A 98 -14.73 1.43 0.06
C ASP A 98 -13.84 0.45 -0.71
N VAL A 99 -12.74 0.96 -1.26
CA VAL A 99 -11.78 0.18 -2.01
C VAL A 99 -10.34 0.41 -1.54
N GLU A 100 -9.51 -0.61 -1.66
CA GLU A 100 -8.06 -0.45 -1.71
C GLU A 100 -7.60 -0.58 -3.16
N LEU A 101 -6.67 0.28 -3.57
CA LEU A 101 -6.11 0.27 -4.90
C LEU A 101 -4.69 -0.28 -4.85
N CYS A 102 -4.45 -1.31 -5.65
CA CYS A 102 -3.15 -1.91 -5.81
C CYS A 102 -2.66 -1.71 -7.23
N TRP A 103 -1.53 -1.02 -7.35
CA TRP A 103 -0.81 -0.85 -8.61
C TRP A 103 0.01 -2.11 -8.88
N THR A 104 0.08 -2.53 -10.14
CA THR A 104 0.92 -3.67 -10.52
C THR A 104 1.76 -3.35 -11.76
N SER A 105 2.98 -3.86 -11.83
CA SER A 105 3.86 -3.67 -12.98
C SER A 105 3.43 -4.48 -14.22
N PHE A 106 2.35 -5.26 -14.12
CA PHE A 106 1.91 -6.14 -15.19
C PHE A 106 1.16 -5.36 -16.28
N ASP A 107 1.48 -5.65 -17.55
CA ASP A 107 0.66 -5.23 -18.67
C ASP A 107 -0.61 -6.09 -18.79
N ARG A 108 -1.54 -5.93 -17.86
CA ARG A 108 -2.80 -6.68 -17.79
C ARG A 108 -3.97 -5.76 -17.51
N VAL A 109 -5.17 -6.14 -17.96
CA VAL A 109 -6.39 -5.38 -17.63
C VAL A 109 -6.63 -5.38 -16.12
N ALA A 110 -7.12 -4.26 -15.60
CA ALA A 110 -7.48 -4.13 -14.20
C ALA A 110 -8.52 -5.18 -13.76
N LYS A 111 -8.44 -5.59 -12.50
CA LYS A 111 -9.33 -6.59 -11.89
C LYS A 111 -9.99 -6.06 -10.63
N LEU A 112 -11.25 -6.39 -10.45
CA LEU A 112 -11.99 -6.20 -9.21
C LEU A 112 -11.90 -7.49 -8.38
N PHE A 113 -11.51 -7.34 -7.12
CA PHE A 113 -11.56 -8.37 -6.10
C PHE A 113 -12.54 -7.94 -5.03
N GLU A 114 -13.51 -8.79 -4.70
CA GLU A 114 -14.53 -8.50 -3.70
C GLU A 114 -14.31 -9.42 -2.51
N TYR A 115 -14.00 -8.84 -1.36
CA TYR A 115 -13.84 -9.57 -0.11
C TYR A 115 -14.12 -8.61 1.04
N ARG A 116 -15.13 -8.91 1.87
CA ARG A 116 -15.47 -8.01 2.97
C ARG A 116 -14.37 -8.02 4.02
N TRP A 117 -13.90 -6.83 4.34
CA TRP A 117 -12.99 -6.61 5.47
C TRP A 117 -13.37 -5.34 6.19
N ASN A 118 -14.28 -5.50 7.16
CA ASN A 118 -14.81 -4.41 7.98
C ASN A 118 -14.79 -4.82 9.46
N GLY A 119 -13.59 -4.83 10.04
CA GLY A 119 -13.36 -5.24 11.43
C GLY A 119 -13.70 -6.71 11.67
N MET A 120 -14.67 -6.97 12.56
CA MET A 120 -15.13 -8.33 12.89
C MET A 120 -16.01 -8.95 11.79
N LEU A 121 -16.42 -8.18 10.78
CA LEU A 121 -17.16 -8.67 9.62
C LEU A 121 -16.17 -9.01 8.49
N GLN A 122 -15.91 -10.30 8.30
CA GLN A 122 -14.97 -10.82 7.31
C GLN A 122 -15.60 -11.99 6.55
N GLY A 123 -15.38 -12.06 5.25
CA GLY A 123 -15.88 -13.17 4.41
C GLY A 123 -16.43 -12.72 3.06
N ASN A 124 -16.81 -13.71 2.25
CA ASN A 124 -17.50 -13.53 0.97
C ASN A 124 -19.01 -13.61 1.16
#